data_AF-A0A653MUA4-F1
#
_entry.id   AF-A0A653MUA4-F1
#
_cell.length_a   1.000
_cell.length_b   1.000
_cell.length_c   1.000
_cell.angle_alpha   90.00
_cell.angle_beta   90.00
_cell.angle_gamma   90.00
#
_symmetry.space_group_name_H-M   'P 1'
#
loop_
_entity.id
_entity.type
_entity.pdbx_description
1 polymer ?
#
loop_
_entity_poly.entity_id
_entity_poly.type
_entity_poly.pdbx_seq_one_letter_code
_entity_poly.pdbx_strand_id
1 'polypeptide(L)' 'MFTFNISDDLKLACLQVADAEALFALIQQNKDHLGEWLPWVNHCHRIEDVQSFIQSARTAYAEKKI' A
#
# COMPACT_ATOMS: atom_id res chain seq x y z
N MET A 1 -16.51 -0.53 -1.70
CA MET A 1 -15.05 -0.42 -1.95
C MET A 1 -14.88 -0.21 -3.45
N PHE A 2 -14.17 0.84 -3.86
CA PHE A 2 -13.96 1.13 -5.27
C PHE A 2 -12.94 0.14 -5.86
N THR A 3 -13.30 -0.49 -6.97
CA THR A 3 -12.44 -1.39 -7.73
C THR A 3 -12.63 -1.15 -9.22
N PHE A 4 -11.54 -1.21 -9.98
CA PHE A 4 -11.54 -1.10 -11.43
C PHE A 4 -10.99 -2.40 -12.04
N ASN A 5 -11.78 -3.09 -12.85
CA ASN A 5 -11.36 -4.34 -13.49
C ASN A 5 -10.45 -4.02 -14.69
N ILE A 6 -9.28 -4.66 -14.75
CA ILE A 6 -8.32 -4.54 -15.85
C ILE A 6 -8.51 -5.71 -16.83
N SER A 7 -8.69 -6.92 -16.31
CA SER A 7 -8.96 -8.16 -17.02
C SER A 7 -9.83 -9.09 -16.16
N ASP A 8 -10.14 -10.29 -16.65
CA ASP A 8 -10.94 -11.28 -15.93
C ASP A 8 -10.27 -11.76 -14.62
N ASP A 9 -8.94 -11.67 -14.52
CA ASP A 9 -8.12 -12.12 -13.40
C ASP A 9 -7.45 -10.97 -12.62
N LEU A 10 -7.53 -9.72 -13.08
CA LEU A 10 -6.84 -8.58 -12.49
C LEU A 10 -7.76 -7.39 -12.25
N LYS A 11 -7.71 -6.87 -11.03
CA LYS A 11 -8.42 -5.65 -10.62
C LYS A 11 -7.51 -4.71 -9.84
N LEU A 12 -7.72 -3.42 -10.04
CA LEU A 12 -7.15 -2.37 -9.22
C LEU A 12 -8.15 -2.00 -8.13
N ALA A 13 -7.68 -1.84 -6.89
CA ALA A 13 -8.51 -1.48 -5.75
C ALA A 13 -7.86 -0.35 -4.94
N CYS A 14 -8.67 0.52 -4.35
CA CYS A 14 -8.17 1.49 -3.37
C CYS A 14 -7.81 0.79 -2.07
N LEU A 15 -6.58 0.96 -1.60
CA LEU A 15 -6.09 0.40 -0.34
C LEU A 15 -7.00 0.76 0.84
N GLN A 16 -7.36 -0.24 1.64
CA GLN A 16 -8.09 -0.13 2.90
C GLN A 16 -7.19 -0.52 4.07
N VAL A 17 -7.53 -0.07 5.28
CA VAL A 17 -6.77 -0.43 6.49
C VAL A 17 -6.73 -1.95 6.72
N ALA A 18 -7.78 -2.67 6.31
CA ALA A 18 -7.83 -4.13 6.35
C ALA A 18 -6.78 -4.81 5.45
N ASP A 19 -6.28 -4.13 4.43
CA ASP A 19 -5.25 -4.65 3.52
C ASP A 19 -3.83 -4.53 4.11
N ALA A 20 -3.67 -3.85 5.25
CA ALA A 20 -2.36 -3.52 5.83
C ALA A 20 -1.54 -4.78 6.17
N GLU A 21 -2.18 -5.83 6.70
CA GLU A 21 -1.49 -7.09 7.05
C GLU A 21 -0.90 -7.75 5.80
N ALA A 22 -1.72 -7.92 4.76
CA ALA A 22 -1.30 -8.53 3.51
C ALA A 22 -0.21 -7.71 2.81
N LEU A 23 -0.38 -6.38 2.76
CA LEU A 23 0.59 -5.47 2.16
C LEU A 23 1.92 -5.47 2.93
N PHE A 24 1.88 -5.43 4.26
CA PHE A 24 3.08 -5.50 5.10
C PHE A 24 3.83 -6.81 4.87
N ALA A 25 3.14 -7.95 4.84
CA ALA A 25 3.76 -9.24 4.57
C ALA A 25 4.46 -9.28 3.20
N LEU A 26 3.82 -8.73 2.16
CA LEU A 26 4.41 -8.62 0.82
C LEU A 26 5.65 -7.72 0.79
N ILE A 27 5.61 -6.59 1.48
CA ILE A 27 6.76 -5.68 1.60
C ILE A 27 7.91 -6.40 2.30
N GLN A 28 7.65 -7.03 3.44
CA GLN A 28 8.68 -7.72 4.23
C GLN A 28 9.30 -8.89 3.46
N GLN A 29 8.49 -9.65 2.72
CA GLN A 29 8.98 -10.75 1.89
C GLN A 29 9.91 -10.28 0.76
N ASN A 30 9.69 -9.07 0.24
CA ASN A 30 10.45 -8.52 -0.88
C ASN A 30 11.40 -7.39 -0.46
N LYS A 31 11.66 -7.25 0.85
CA LYS A 31 12.34 -6.09 1.43
C LYS A 31 13.74 -5.88 0.85
N ASP A 32 14.51 -6.95 0.71
CA ASP A 32 15.89 -6.87 0.22
C ASP A 32 15.92 -6.37 -1.23
N HIS A 33 15.04 -6.89 -2.09
CA HIS A 33 14.98 -6.48 -3.49
C HIS A 33 14.40 -5.08 -3.67
N LEU A 34 13.28 -4.77 -3.00
CA LEU A 34 12.63 -3.47 -3.12
C LEU A 34 13.45 -2.37 -2.44
N GLY A 35 14.15 -2.67 -1.35
CA GLY A 35 14.92 -1.72 -0.55
C GLY A 35 16.12 -1.11 -1.28
N GLU A 36 16.60 -1.75 -2.36
CA GLU A 36 17.62 -1.18 -3.26
C GLU A 36 17.09 0.03 -4.04
N TRP A 37 15.80 0.05 -4.37
CA TRP A 37 15.19 1.02 -5.29
C TRP A 37 14.18 1.95 -4.62
N LEU A 38 13.57 1.50 -3.52
CA LEU A 38 12.48 2.17 -2.81
C LEU A 38 12.92 2.43 -1.36
N PRO A 39 13.55 3.58 -1.06
CA PRO A 39 14.08 3.86 0.28
C PRO A 39 13.06 3.74 1.41
N TRP A 40 11.78 4.05 1.13
CA TRP A 40 10.69 3.95 2.10
C TRP A 40 10.43 2.51 2.59
N VAL A 41 10.76 1.49 1.79
CA VAL A 41 10.62 0.08 2.19
C VAL A 41 11.55 -0.25 3.35
N ASN A 42 12.74 0.34 3.38
CA ASN A 42 13.69 0.14 4.48
C ASN A 42 13.14 0.70 5.80
N HIS A 43 12.37 1.79 5.73
CA HIS A 43 11.71 2.43 6.86
C HIS A 43 10.40 1.77 7.30
N CYS A 44 9.90 0.77 6.56
CA CYS A 44 8.74 -0.01 6.96
C CYS A 44 9.20 -1.14 7.88
N HIS A 45 8.95 -0.99 9.18
CA HIS A 45 9.40 -1.94 10.20
C HIS A 45 8.23 -2.60 10.92
N ARG A 46 7.07 -1.96 10.94
CA ARG A 46 5.89 -2.42 11.65
C ARG A 46 4.64 -2.24 10.80
N ILE A 47 3.61 -3.01 11.13
CA ILE A 47 2.32 -2.91 10.43
C ILE A 47 1.70 -1.50 10.56
N GLU A 48 1.95 -0.80 11.66
CA GLU A 48 1.44 0.56 11.88
C GLU A 48 2.01 1.56 10.86
N ASP A 49 3.20 1.31 10.31
CA ASP A 49 3.80 2.14 9.27
C ASP A 49 2.98 2.03 7.97
N VAL A 50 2.55 0.81 7.63
CA VAL A 50 1.68 0.53 6.48
C VAL A 50 0.27 1.09 6.69
N GLN A 51 -0.29 0.92 7.88
CA GLN A 51 -1.59 1.51 8.24
C GLN A 51 -1.57 3.04 8.10
N SER A 52 -0.50 3.67 8.60
CA SER A 52 -0.30 5.12 8.48
C SER A 52 -0.19 5.54 7.02
N PHE A 53 0.59 4.82 6.21
CA PHE A 53 0.69 5.07 4.76
C PHE A 53 -0.69 4.99 4.08
N ILE A 54 -1.46 3.93 4.34
CA ILE A 54 -2.81 3.76 3.77
C ILE A 54 -3.71 4.92 4.19
N GLN A 55 -3.69 5.31 5.47
CA GLN A 55 -4.49 6.41 5.97
C GLN A 55 -4.10 7.73 5.31
N SER A 56 -2.80 8.05 5.24
CA SER A 56 -2.30 9.25 4.59
C SER A 56 -2.63 9.28 3.09
N ALA A 57 -2.50 8.16 2.38
CA ALA A 57 -2.86 8.06 0.96
C ALA A 57 -4.36 8.29 0.72
N ARG A 58 -5.22 7.74 1.59
CA ARG A 58 -6.67 7.95 1.54
C ARG A 58 -7.06 9.39 1.87
N THR A 59 -6.46 9.97 2.91
CA THR A 59 -6.66 11.38 3.26
C THR A 59 -6.21 12.28 2.11
N ALA A 60 -5.03 12.04 1.53
CA ALA A 60 -4.54 12.80 0.39
C ALA A 60 -5.49 12.70 -0.82
N TYR A 61 -6.07 11.53 -1.11
CA TYR A 61 -7.09 11.37 -2.15
C TYR A 61 -8.40 12.12 -1.83
N ALA A 62 -8.85 12.11 -0.57
CA ALA A 62 -10.05 12.81 -0.14
C ALA A 62 -9.88 14.34 -0.11
N GLU A 63 -8.67 14.83 0.22
CA GLU A 63 -8.36 16.25 0.37
C GLU A 63 -7.81 16.91 -0.91
N LYS A 64 -7.24 16.13 -1.86
CA LYS A 64 -6.82 16.62 -3.18
C LYS A 64 -7.96 16.53 -4.19
N LYS A 65 -8.48 17.64 -4.73
CA LYS A 65 -7.75 18.76 -5.37
C LYS A 65 -6.65 18.22 -6.29
N ILE A 66 -7.10 17.68 -7.43
CA ILE A 66 -6.27 17.52 -8.63
C ILE A 66 -6.06 18.92 -9.21
#